data_AF-A0A6V8Q171-F1
#
_entry.id   AF-A0A6V8Q171-F1
#
_cell.length_a   1.000
_cell.length_b   1.000
_cell.length_c   1.000
_cell.angle_alpha   90.00
_cell.angle_beta   90.00
_cell.angle_gamma   90.00
#
_symmetry.space_group_name_H-M   'P 1'
#
loop_
_entity.id
_entity.type
_entity.pdbx_description
1 polymer ?
#
loop_
_entity_poly.entity_id
_entity_poly.type
_entity_poly.pdbx_seq_one_letter_code
_entity_poly.pdbx_strand_id
1 'polypeptide(L)'
;ASAVYQGLAEAEMCLPYLIDQLEESLKAVQKFSQELGRAQTQLIQKEKLASVGELAAEVAHELNNPLAAILLYGHLLLEEVSAEDPHFSDLRTITEEADRAKKIVAALLDFARQRKLDLQPTDLNVLLEETLQVLKKESRLENVRLVHYLDPRLPRLLADHSQLQQAFSNLIINACPAIERAYAYGPIRPVP
;
A
#
# COMPACT_ATOMS: atom_id res chain seq x y z
N ALA A 1 37.63 -39.65 -25.53
CA ALA A 1 38.59 -39.96 -24.45
C ALA A 1 39.98 -40.33 -25.00
N SER A 2 40.12 -41.41 -25.79
CA SER A 2 41.44 -41.86 -26.30
C SER A 2 42.17 -40.81 -27.16
N ALA A 3 41.48 -40.12 -28.07
CA ALA A 3 42.09 -39.10 -28.94
C ALA A 3 42.54 -37.83 -28.20
N VAL A 4 41.86 -37.43 -27.12
CA VAL A 4 42.26 -36.30 -26.26
C VAL A 4 43.48 -36.68 -25.41
N TYR A 5 43.47 -37.90 -24.86
CA TYR A 5 44.60 -38.43 -24.08
C TYR A 5 45.86 -38.60 -24.95
N GLN A 6 45.69 -38.79 -26.25
CA GLN A 6 46.77 -38.83 -27.25
C GLN A 6 47.15 -37.45 -27.81
N GLY A 7 46.50 -36.36 -27.38
CA GLY A 7 46.78 -35.00 -27.86
C GLY A 7 46.33 -34.72 -29.30
N LEU A 8 45.51 -35.60 -29.88
CA LEU A 8 45.03 -35.50 -31.27
C LEU A 8 43.74 -34.67 -31.41
N ALA A 9 43.10 -34.30 -30.29
CA ALA A 9 41.91 -33.46 -30.26
C ALA A 9 41.83 -32.68 -28.94
N GLU A 10 41.42 -31.41 -29.01
CA GLU A 10 41.16 -30.58 -27.82
C GLU A 10 39.97 -31.15 -27.04
N ALA A 11 40.01 -31.06 -25.70
CA ALA A 11 38.93 -31.54 -24.82
C ALA A 11 37.57 -30.89 -25.14
N GLU A 12 37.61 -29.69 -25.74
CA GLU A 12 36.46 -28.90 -26.18
C GLU A 12 35.77 -29.48 -27.43
N MET A 13 36.42 -30.40 -28.15
CA MET A 13 35.91 -31.04 -29.37
C MET A 13 35.33 -32.45 -29.12
N CYS A 14 35.17 -32.83 -27.85
CA CYS A 14 34.62 -34.13 -27.48
C CYS A 14 33.10 -34.09 -27.45
N LEU A 15 32.46 -35.16 -27.93
CA LEU A 15 31.01 -35.33 -27.80
C LEU A 15 30.47 -35.09 -26.37
N PRO A 16 31.10 -35.62 -25.30
CA PRO A 16 30.66 -35.35 -23.93
C PRO A 16 30.74 -33.86 -23.53
N TYR A 17 31.80 -33.15 -23.93
CA TYR A 17 31.94 -31.73 -23.65
C TYR A 17 30.88 -30.90 -24.38
N LEU A 18 30.61 -31.22 -25.66
CA LEU A 18 29.57 -30.55 -26.44
C LEU A 18 28.17 -30.83 -25.87
N ILE A 19 27.92 -32.04 -25.35
CA ILE A 19 26.67 -32.37 -24.66
C ILE A 19 26.52 -31.54 -23.38
N ASP A 20 27.57 -31.46 -22.55
CA ASP A 20 27.55 -30.64 -21.33
C ASP A 20 27.30 -29.14 -21.65
N GLN A 21 27.97 -28.59 -22.68
CA GLN A 21 27.75 -27.22 -23.14
C GLN A 21 26.33 -26.98 -23.69
N LEU A 22 25.77 -27.96 -24.40
CA LEU A 22 24.38 -27.93 -24.87
C LEU A 22 23.40 -27.93 -23.69
N GLU A 23 23.64 -28.76 -22.67
CA GLU A 23 22.81 -28.80 -21.47
C GLU A 23 22.86 -27.50 -20.68
N GLU A 24 24.03 -26.89 -20.52
CA GLU A 24 24.19 -25.58 -19.87
C GLU A 24 23.46 -24.49 -20.64
N SER A 25 23.63 -24.46 -21.97
CA SER A 25 22.95 -23.49 -22.84
C SER A 25 21.42 -23.65 -22.79
N LEU A 26 20.92 -24.88 -22.76
CA LEU A 26 19.49 -25.17 -22.69
C LEU A 26 18.90 -24.74 -21.33
N LYS A 27 19.63 -24.98 -20.24
CA LYS A 27 19.26 -24.48 -18.89
C LYS A 27 19.25 -22.96 -18.84
N ALA A 28 20.22 -22.28 -19.45
CA ALA A 28 20.28 -20.82 -19.51
C ALA A 28 19.10 -20.24 -20.29
N VAL A 29 18.77 -20.81 -21.47
CA VAL A 29 17.62 -20.39 -22.28
C VAL A 29 16.31 -20.61 -21.53
N GLN A 30 16.14 -21.75 -20.84
CA GLN A 30 14.96 -22.00 -20.01
C GLN A 30 14.81 -20.98 -18.87
N LYS A 31 15.92 -20.66 -18.18
CA LYS A 31 15.92 -19.65 -17.11
C LYS A 31 15.54 -18.27 -17.65
N PHE A 32 16.15 -17.84 -18.75
CA PHE A 32 15.80 -16.57 -19.40
C PHE A 32 14.34 -16.53 -19.86
N SER A 33 13.82 -17.62 -20.43
CA SER A 33 12.42 -17.72 -20.83
C SER A 33 11.47 -17.58 -19.63
N GLN A 34 11.78 -18.20 -18.49
CA GLN A 34 11.00 -18.06 -17.25
C GLN A 34 11.06 -16.64 -16.69
N GLU A 35 12.24 -16.01 -16.67
CA GLU A 35 12.41 -14.62 -16.22
C GLU A 35 11.64 -13.65 -17.13
N LEU A 36 11.70 -13.84 -18.45
CA LEU A 36 10.95 -13.06 -19.42
C LEU A 36 9.44 -13.20 -19.24
N GLY A 37 8.93 -14.43 -19.06
CA GLY A 37 7.52 -14.67 -18.79
C GLY A 37 7.02 -14.00 -17.51
N ARG A 38 7.84 -14.04 -16.44
CA ARG A 38 7.55 -13.32 -15.19
C ARG A 38 7.53 -11.80 -15.39
N ALA A 39 8.52 -11.25 -16.10
CA ALA A 39 8.58 -9.83 -16.39
C ALA A 39 7.39 -9.36 -17.24
N GLN A 40 7.01 -10.11 -18.27
CA GLN A 40 5.82 -9.81 -19.08
C GLN A 40 4.54 -9.83 -18.25
N THR A 41 4.37 -10.83 -17.38
CA THR A 41 3.20 -10.90 -16.49
C THR A 41 3.13 -9.69 -15.56
N GLN A 42 4.26 -9.29 -14.99
CA GLN A 42 4.34 -8.09 -14.15
C GLN A 42 4.05 -6.81 -14.94
N LEU A 43 4.52 -6.71 -16.19
CA LEU A 43 4.24 -5.57 -17.06
C LEU A 43 2.74 -5.45 -17.36
N ILE A 44 2.10 -6.55 -17.78
CA ILE A 44 0.65 -6.59 -18.03
C ILE A 44 -0.13 -6.19 -16.77
N GLN A 45 0.29 -6.68 -15.61
CA GLN A 45 -0.38 -6.34 -14.35
C GLN A 45 -0.21 -4.85 -13.99
N LYS A 46 0.98 -4.28 -14.22
CA LYS A 46 1.23 -2.83 -14.02
C LYS A 46 0.42 -1.97 -14.97
N GLU A 47 0.35 -2.35 -16.24
CA GLU A 47 -0.41 -1.63 -17.26
C GLU A 47 -1.90 -1.65 -16.95
N LYS A 48 -2.44 -2.82 -16.56
CA LYS A 48 -3.83 -2.95 -16.10
C LYS A 48 -4.13 -2.06 -14.90
N LEU A 49 -3.23 -2.01 -13.91
CA LEU A 49 -3.38 -1.14 -12.74
C LEU A 49 -3.31 0.34 -13.12
N ALA A 50 -2.44 0.72 -14.05
CA ALA A 50 -2.35 2.10 -14.54
C ALA A 50 -3.64 2.54 -15.25
N SER A 51 -4.19 1.71 -16.14
CA SER A 51 -5.47 2.00 -16.81
C SER A 51 -6.64 2.09 -15.83
N VAL A 52 -6.67 1.22 -14.81
CA VAL A 52 -7.66 1.32 -13.73
C VAL A 52 -7.49 2.62 -12.94
N GLY A 53 -6.25 3.05 -12.71
CA GLY A 53 -5.95 4.30 -12.02
C GLY A 53 -6.42 5.54 -12.78
N GLU A 54 -6.22 5.58 -14.10
CA GLU A 54 -6.67 6.69 -14.94
C GLU A 54 -8.19 6.81 -14.94
N LEU A 55 -8.90 5.69 -15.14
CA LEU A 55 -10.37 5.64 -15.07
C LEU A 55 -10.90 6.01 -13.67
N ALA A 56 -10.24 5.53 -12.61
CA ALA A 56 -10.62 5.87 -11.25
C ALA A 56 -10.41 7.36 -10.94
N ALA A 57 -9.41 8.00 -11.53
CA ALA A 57 -9.19 9.44 -11.38
C ALA A 57 -10.30 10.27 -12.03
N GLU A 58 -10.72 9.89 -13.23
CA GLU A 58 -11.83 10.54 -13.95
C GLU A 58 -13.15 10.37 -13.20
N VAL A 59 -13.51 9.13 -12.83
CA VAL A 59 -14.73 8.83 -12.06
C VAL A 59 -14.74 9.57 -10.73
N ALA A 60 -13.62 9.61 -10.02
CA ALA A 60 -13.54 10.31 -8.74
C ALA A 60 -13.67 11.83 -8.89
N HIS A 61 -13.14 12.41 -9.97
CA HIS A 61 -13.34 13.83 -10.27
C HIS A 61 -14.82 14.11 -10.53
N GLU A 62 -15.50 13.28 -11.33
CA GLU A 62 -16.92 13.42 -11.61
C GLU A 62 -17.81 13.22 -10.38
N LEU A 63 -17.44 12.33 -9.46
CA LEU A 63 -18.17 12.09 -8.20
C LEU A 63 -17.92 13.20 -7.15
N ASN A 64 -16.71 13.76 -7.11
CA ASN A 64 -16.38 14.82 -6.16
C ASN A 64 -17.22 16.07 -6.41
N ASN A 65 -17.61 16.36 -7.66
CA ASN A 65 -18.42 17.53 -8.00
C ASN A 65 -19.82 17.53 -7.35
N PRO A 66 -20.70 16.53 -7.58
CA PRO A 66 -22.00 16.47 -6.94
C PRO A 66 -21.88 16.29 -5.42
N LEU A 67 -20.88 15.55 -4.92
CA LEU A 67 -20.65 15.43 -3.47
C LEU A 67 -20.28 16.76 -2.82
N ALA A 68 -19.44 17.58 -3.47
CA ALA A 68 -19.10 18.91 -2.98
C ALA A 68 -20.34 19.82 -2.92
N ALA A 69 -21.22 19.75 -3.93
CA ALA A 69 -22.48 20.50 -3.92
C ALA A 69 -23.41 20.02 -2.80
N ILE A 70 -23.62 18.71 -2.64
CA ILE A 70 -24.45 18.13 -1.57
C ILE A 70 -23.92 18.56 -0.20
N LEU A 71 -22.60 18.45 0.03
CA LEU A 71 -21.99 18.86 1.28
C LEU A 71 -22.13 20.36 1.53
N LEU A 72 -21.95 21.20 0.51
CA LEU A 72 -22.12 22.65 0.66
C LEU A 72 -23.55 22.99 1.12
N TYR A 73 -24.56 22.49 0.41
CA TYR A 73 -25.96 22.76 0.77
C TYR A 73 -26.36 22.10 2.09
N GLY A 74 -25.88 20.88 2.37
CA GLY A 74 -26.14 20.19 3.63
C GLY A 74 -25.61 20.97 4.83
N HIS A 75 -24.36 21.46 4.76
CA HIS A 75 -23.79 22.30 5.83
C HIS A 75 -24.51 23.64 5.97
N LEU A 76 -24.82 24.33 4.86
CA LEU A 76 -25.57 25.60 4.90
C LEU A 76 -26.94 25.41 5.59
N LEU A 77 -27.68 24.38 5.21
CA LEU A 77 -28.97 24.08 5.83
C LEU A 77 -28.81 23.70 7.31
N LEU A 78 -27.76 22.97 7.70
CA LEU A 78 -27.49 22.65 9.11
C LEU A 78 -27.13 23.88 9.96
N GLU A 79 -26.58 24.93 9.35
CA GLU A 79 -26.32 26.22 10.01
C GLU A 79 -27.59 27.05 10.17
N GLU A 80 -28.56 26.92 9.26
CA GLU A 80 -29.82 27.69 9.27
C GLU A 80 -30.93 27.04 10.13
N VAL A 81 -30.92 25.71 10.23
CA VAL A 81 -31.98 24.93 10.89
C VAL A 81 -31.68 24.73 12.37
N SER A 82 -32.69 24.92 13.24
CA SER A 82 -32.55 24.65 14.68
C SER A 82 -32.41 23.17 14.98
N ALA A 83 -31.75 22.81 16.08
CA ALA A 83 -31.66 21.43 16.54
C ALA A 83 -33.03 20.80 16.91
N GLU A 84 -34.06 21.62 17.19
CA GLU A 84 -35.43 21.13 17.41
C GLU A 84 -36.24 20.96 16.12
N ASP A 85 -35.70 21.32 14.95
CA ASP A 85 -36.41 21.14 13.69
C ASP A 85 -36.60 19.64 13.39
N PRO A 86 -37.82 19.21 13.00
CA PRO A 86 -38.10 17.82 12.67
C PRO A 86 -37.16 17.22 11.61
N HIS A 87 -36.59 18.03 10.72
CA HIS A 87 -35.71 17.60 9.63
C HIS A 87 -34.22 17.66 9.98
N PHE A 88 -33.85 18.21 11.14
CA PHE A 88 -32.44 18.37 11.53
C PHE A 88 -31.69 17.03 11.53
N SER A 89 -32.30 15.98 12.08
CA SER A 89 -31.71 14.64 12.14
C SER A 89 -31.50 14.03 10.75
N ASP A 90 -32.47 14.18 9.85
CA ASP A 90 -32.38 13.65 8.49
C ASP A 90 -31.29 14.38 7.70
N LEU A 91 -31.26 15.72 7.80
CA LEU A 91 -30.27 16.56 7.14
C LEU A 91 -28.84 16.27 7.63
N ARG A 92 -28.69 16.06 8.94
CA ARG A 92 -27.41 15.64 9.54
C ARG A 92 -26.96 14.30 8.97
N THR A 93 -27.86 13.32 8.91
CA THR A 93 -27.57 11.99 8.37
C THR A 93 -27.15 12.06 6.89
N ILE A 94 -27.88 12.83 6.06
CA ILE A 94 -27.53 13.03 4.63
C ILE A 94 -26.13 13.64 4.49
N THR A 95 -25.81 14.63 5.32
CA THR A 95 -24.51 15.32 5.27
C THR A 95 -23.37 14.39 5.71
N GLU A 96 -23.58 13.59 6.76
CA GLU A 96 -22.62 12.59 7.24
C GLU A 96 -22.36 11.49 6.19
N GLU A 97 -23.41 11.00 5.51
CA GLU A 97 -23.26 10.00 4.44
C GLU A 97 -22.57 10.57 3.19
N ALA A 98 -22.83 11.84 2.84
CA ALA A 98 -22.11 12.52 1.75
C ALA A 98 -20.61 12.66 2.08
N ASP A 99 -20.26 12.96 3.33
CA ASP A 99 -18.86 13.06 3.78
C ASP A 99 -18.18 11.69 3.75
N ARG A 100 -18.91 10.64 4.16
CA ARG A 100 -18.45 9.26 4.05
C ARG A 100 -18.19 8.85 2.60
N ALA A 101 -19.10 9.18 1.67
CA ALA A 101 -18.91 8.91 0.25
C ALA A 101 -17.67 9.63 -0.29
N LYS A 102 -17.46 10.90 0.09
CA LYS A 102 -16.25 11.66 -0.30
C LYS A 102 -14.96 11.00 0.18
N LYS A 103 -14.94 10.45 1.41
CA LYS A 103 -13.79 9.69 1.93
C LYS A 103 -13.51 8.42 1.13
N ILE A 104 -14.55 7.70 0.71
CA ILE A 104 -14.40 6.50 -0.14
C ILE A 104 -13.83 6.87 -1.51
N VAL A 105 -14.34 7.94 -2.13
CA VAL A 105 -13.83 8.44 -3.42
C VAL A 105 -12.37 8.88 -3.30
N ALA A 106 -11.99 9.56 -2.22
CA ALA A 106 -10.61 9.95 -1.96
C ALA A 106 -9.68 8.73 -1.83
N ALA A 107 -10.10 7.69 -1.10
CA ALA A 107 -9.32 6.45 -0.96
C ALA A 107 -9.15 5.72 -2.30
N LEU A 108 -10.17 5.72 -3.16
CA LEU A 108 -10.08 5.19 -4.53
C LEU A 108 -9.06 5.98 -5.37
N LEU A 109 -9.08 7.31 -5.27
CA LEU A 109 -8.16 8.20 -5.97
C LEU A 109 -6.70 8.00 -5.52
N ASP A 110 -6.48 7.80 -4.23
CA ASP A 110 -5.15 7.55 -3.67
C ASP A 110 -4.59 6.18 -4.11
N PHE A 111 -5.45 5.16 -4.26
CA PHE A 111 -5.06 3.88 -4.84
C PHE A 111 -4.70 4.00 -6.33
N ALA A 112 -5.45 4.83 -7.06
CA ALA A 112 -5.30 5.05 -8.49
C ALA A 112 -4.06 5.86 -8.86
N ARG A 113 -3.64 6.80 -8.01
CA ARG A 113 -2.49 7.67 -8.27
C ARG A 113 -1.17 6.93 -8.06
N GLN A 114 -0.41 6.73 -9.14
CA GLN A 114 1.05 6.61 -9.05
C GLN A 114 1.65 7.97 -8.66
N ARG A 115 1.54 8.38 -7.40
CA ARG A 115 2.17 9.62 -6.93
C ARG A 115 3.69 9.51 -7.12
N LYS A 116 4.31 10.53 -7.71
CA LYS A 116 5.76 10.71 -7.60
C LYS A 116 6.07 10.84 -6.10
N LEU A 117 6.99 10.02 -5.60
CA LEU A 117 7.46 10.11 -4.23
C LEU A 117 8.11 11.49 -4.02
N ASP A 118 7.65 12.22 -3.01
CA ASP A 118 8.32 13.45 -2.57
C ASP A 118 9.38 13.07 -1.53
N LEU A 119 10.55 12.64 -2.02
CA LEU A 119 11.63 12.17 -1.17
C LEU A 119 12.30 13.34 -0.46
N GLN A 120 12.13 13.41 0.86
CA GLN A 120 12.74 14.43 1.71
C GLN A 120 13.50 13.78 2.88
N PRO A 121 14.54 14.44 3.44
CA PRO A 121 15.21 13.98 4.64
C PRO A 121 14.22 13.90 5.82
N THR A 122 13.81 12.68 6.14
CA THR A 122 12.75 12.36 7.09
C THR A 122 13.35 11.73 8.35
N ASP A 123 12.95 12.24 9.51
CA ASP A 123 13.25 11.66 10.81
C ASP A 123 12.11 10.70 11.20
N LEU A 124 12.42 9.40 11.27
CA LEU A 124 11.40 8.38 11.54
C LEU A 124 10.80 8.49 12.95
N ASN A 125 11.56 8.97 13.94
CA ASN A 125 11.05 9.07 15.30
C ASN A 125 9.99 10.17 15.38
N VAL A 126 10.28 11.34 14.79
CA VAL A 126 9.33 12.45 14.70
C VAL A 126 8.08 12.04 13.92
N LEU A 127 8.26 11.37 12.77
CA LEU A 127 7.15 10.90 11.95
C LEU A 127 6.23 9.94 12.72
N LEU A 128 6.80 8.97 13.45
CA LEU A 128 6.04 8.01 14.25
C LEU A 128 5.30 8.70 15.42
N GLU A 129 5.94 9.67 16.09
CA GLU A 129 5.28 10.45 17.13
C GLU A 129 4.08 11.24 16.58
N GLU A 130 4.24 11.94 15.46
CA GLU A 130 3.15 12.64 14.78
C GLU A 130 2.01 11.68 14.39
N THR A 131 2.37 10.52 13.84
CA THR A 131 1.42 9.47 13.47
C THR A 131 0.59 9.03 14.69
N LEU A 132 1.25 8.76 15.82
CA LEU A 132 0.58 8.38 17.06
C LEU A 132 -0.32 9.49 17.59
N GLN A 133 0.07 10.76 17.46
CA GLN A 133 -0.76 11.90 17.87
C GLN A 133 -2.04 12.02 17.05
N VAL A 134 -1.98 11.83 15.73
CA VAL A 134 -3.16 11.82 14.85
C VAL A 134 -4.13 10.70 15.29
N LEU A 135 -3.59 9.54 15.63
CA LEU A 135 -4.38 8.36 16.00
C LEU A 135 -4.93 8.41 17.44
N LYS A 136 -4.51 9.34 18.30
CA LYS A 136 -5.03 9.42 19.68
C LYS A 136 -6.55 9.61 19.78
N LYS A 137 -7.17 10.15 18.72
CA LYS A 137 -8.62 10.40 18.65
C LYS A 137 -9.39 9.27 17.95
N GLU A 138 -8.70 8.23 17.50
CA GLU A 138 -9.31 7.13 16.78
C GLU A 138 -9.99 6.17 17.78
N SER A 139 -11.32 6.04 17.69
CA SER A 139 -12.12 5.23 18.63
C SER A 139 -11.70 3.75 18.67
N ARG A 140 -11.14 3.23 17.57
CA ARG A 140 -10.61 1.85 17.49
C ARG A 140 -9.40 1.61 18.40
N LEU A 141 -8.81 2.66 18.96
CA LEU A 141 -7.66 2.57 19.87
C LEU A 141 -8.05 2.74 21.35
N GLU A 142 -9.32 2.97 21.68
CA GLU A 142 -9.77 3.26 23.06
C GLU A 142 -9.37 2.19 24.08
N ASN A 143 -9.27 0.92 23.66
CA ASN A 143 -8.92 -0.20 24.54
C ASN A 143 -7.55 -0.84 24.21
N VAL A 144 -6.71 -0.14 23.43
CA VAL A 144 -5.41 -0.65 23.00
C VAL A 144 -4.29 0.14 23.65
N ARG A 145 -3.38 -0.54 24.36
CA ARG A 145 -2.14 0.07 24.86
C ARG A 145 -1.10 0.09 23.73
N LEU A 146 -0.74 1.28 23.28
CA LEU A 146 0.38 1.48 22.35
C LEU A 146 1.69 1.56 23.12
N VAL A 147 2.66 0.70 22.76
CA VAL A 147 4.03 0.69 23.29
C VAL A 147 4.98 0.81 22.12
N HIS A 148 5.93 1.76 22.18
CA HIS A 148 6.92 1.99 21.13
C HIS A 148 8.32 2.03 21.73
N TYR A 149 9.27 1.44 21.02
CA TYR A 149 10.69 1.44 21.37
C TYR A 149 11.45 2.05 20.19
N LEU A 150 11.85 3.31 20.32
CA LEU A 150 12.51 4.08 19.27
C LEU A 150 14.00 4.22 19.62
N ASP A 151 14.90 3.95 18.66
CA ASP A 151 16.33 4.25 18.85
C ASP A 151 16.58 5.73 18.53
N PRO A 152 17.06 6.55 19.48
CA PRO A 152 17.33 7.96 19.23
C PRO A 152 18.48 8.22 18.25
N ARG A 153 19.26 7.19 17.90
CA ARG A 153 20.41 7.29 16.97
C ARG A 153 20.05 6.94 15.53
N LEU A 154 18.76 6.73 15.23
CA LEU A 154 18.31 6.44 13.88
C LEU A 154 18.70 7.59 12.93
N PRO A 155 19.40 7.30 11.81
CA PRO A 155 19.74 8.33 10.85
C PRO A 155 18.49 8.79 10.10
N ARG A 156 18.52 10.03 9.61
CA ARG A 156 17.49 10.53 8.68
C ARG A 156 17.56 9.76 7.36
N LEU A 157 16.40 9.48 6.81
CA LEU A 157 16.23 8.73 5.57
C LEU A 157 15.66 9.64 4.48
N LEU A 158 16.02 9.45 3.22
CA LEU A 158 15.27 10.03 2.12
C LEU A 158 13.99 9.23 1.94
N ALA A 159 12.86 9.80 2.33
CA ALA A 159 11.55 9.16 2.25
C ALA A 159 10.45 10.19 2.01
N ASP A 160 9.31 9.71 1.51
CA ASP A 160 8.10 10.52 1.46
C ASP A 160 7.40 10.44 2.82
N HIS A 161 7.48 11.53 3.58
CA HIS A 161 6.95 11.63 4.94
C HIS A 161 5.46 11.27 4.99
N SER A 162 4.68 11.78 4.04
CA SER A 162 3.23 11.58 4.01
C SER A 162 2.85 10.12 3.75
N GLN A 163 3.55 9.47 2.81
CA GLN A 163 3.35 8.05 2.48
C GLN A 163 3.70 7.15 3.67
N LEU A 164 4.83 7.42 4.34
CA LEU A 164 5.25 6.64 5.50
C LEU A 164 4.27 6.82 6.67
N GLN A 165 3.85 8.05 6.96
CA GLN A 165 2.85 8.32 8.00
C GLN A 165 1.53 7.58 7.72
N GLN A 166 1.08 7.58 6.47
CA GLN A 166 -0.11 6.81 6.06
C GLN A 166 0.10 5.30 6.19
N ALA A 167 1.26 4.79 5.77
CA ALA A 167 1.58 3.36 5.89
C ALA A 167 1.58 2.91 7.36
N PHE A 168 2.23 3.65 8.27
CA PHE A 168 2.21 3.34 9.69
C PHE A 168 0.81 3.48 10.29
N SER A 169 0.04 4.50 9.90
CA SER A 169 -1.36 4.65 10.34
C SER A 169 -2.19 3.42 9.97
N ASN A 170 -2.08 2.97 8.72
CA ASN A 170 -2.79 1.79 8.23
C ASN A 170 -2.38 0.52 9.00
N LEU A 171 -1.09 0.34 9.26
CA LEU A 171 -0.60 -0.81 10.03
C LEU A 171 -1.16 -0.82 11.45
N ILE A 172 -1.15 0.33 12.13
CA ILE A 172 -1.65 0.47 13.51
C ILE A 172 -3.16 0.21 13.55
N ILE A 173 -3.94 0.87 12.66
CA ILE A 173 -5.40 0.69 12.60
C ILE A 173 -5.76 -0.77 12.28
N ASN A 174 -5.03 -1.42 11.38
CA ASN A 174 -5.28 -2.81 11.02
C ASN A 174 -4.89 -3.79 12.14
N ALA A 175 -4.01 -3.40 13.06
CA ALA A 175 -3.63 -4.22 14.20
C ALA A 175 -4.76 -4.31 15.25
N CYS A 176 -5.59 -3.28 15.44
CA CYS A 176 -6.62 -3.29 16.49
C CYS A 176 -7.63 -4.44 16.33
N PRO A 177 -8.29 -4.64 15.17
CA PRO A 177 -9.22 -5.74 14.97
C PRO A 177 -8.55 -7.13 15.00
N ALA A 178 -7.24 -7.20 14.74
CA ALA A 178 -6.47 -8.43 14.84
C ALA A 178 -6.22 -8.81 16.31
N ILE A 179 -5.92 -7.82 17.15
CA ILE A 179 -5.76 -7.97 18.60
C ILE A 179 -7.09 -8.40 19.24
N GLU A 180 -8.20 -7.74 18.92
CA GLU A 180 -9.55 -8.11 19.41
C GLU A 180 -9.89 -9.58 19.10
N ARG A 181 -9.63 -10.01 17.86
CA ARG A 181 -9.83 -11.42 17.45
C ARG A 181 -8.94 -12.37 18.22
N ALA A 182 -7.68 -12.01 18.48
CA ALA A 182 -6.77 -12.86 19.23
C ALA A 182 -7.17 -13.00 20.71
N TYR A 183 -7.65 -11.92 21.35
CA TYR A 183 -8.20 -11.97 22.71
C TYR A 183 -9.45 -12.87 22.81
N ALA A 184 -10.24 -12.98 21.75
CA ALA A 184 -11.37 -13.93 21.69
C ALA A 184 -10.92 -15.42 21.77
N TYR A 185 -9.64 -15.71 21.49
CA TYR A 185 -9.05 -17.05 21.61
C TYR A 185 -8.10 -17.21 22.82
N GLY A 186 -8.00 -16.19 23.69
CA GLY A 186 -7.17 -16.19 24.91
C GLY A 186 -6.21 -14.99 25.00
N PRO A 187 -5.72 -14.63 26.20
CA PRO A 187 -4.88 -13.44 26.37
C PRO A 187 -3.51 -13.62 25.69
N ILE A 188 -3.18 -12.69 24.79
CA ILE A 188 -1.84 -12.59 24.22
C ILE A 188 -0.87 -12.15 25.33
N ARG A 189 0.09 -13.00 25.69
CA ARG A 189 1.17 -12.59 26.60
C ARG A 189 2.02 -11.51 25.91
N PRO A 190 2.31 -10.39 26.58
CA PRO A 190 3.27 -9.43 26.06
C PRO A 190 4.63 -10.11 25.91
N VAL A 191 5.25 -9.95 24.74
CA VAL A 191 6.64 -10.34 24.52
C VAL A 191 7.52 -9.30 25.21
N PRO A 192 8.50 -9.71 26.04
CA PRO A 192 9.37 -8.79 26.77
C PRO A 192 10.19 -7.87 25.87
#